data_AF-A0A7S0W729-F1
#
_entry.id   AF-A0A7S0W729-F1
#
_cell.length_a   1.000
_cell.length_b   1.000
_cell.length_c   1.000
_cell.angle_alpha   90.00
_cell.angle_beta   90.00
_cell.angle_gamma   90.00
#
_symmetry.space_group_name_H-M   'P 1'
#
loop_
_entity.id
_entity.type
_entity.pdbx_description
1 polymer ?
#
loop_
_entity_poly.entity_id
_entity_poly.type
_entity_poly.pdbx_seq_one_letter_code
_entity_poly.pdbx_strand_id
1 'polypeptide(L)'
;RVNMRHVARRMSPPKSFTAVMEPLRDVRGDPIVWSMGLPTGSVEDVTRDTVYINERLIALTKVGQVPRPMVIIDVRSPTFRPPDKALVKGGFEVVQRFYPWYAKGKTVFIGVPKPVRALFSIAKPFMPREMYERFNFVDD
;
A
#
# COMPACT_ATOMS: atom_id res chain seq x y z
N ARG A 1 -10.09 -6.54 -20.77
CA ARG A 1 -9.95 -7.17 -19.43
C ARG A 1 -8.50 -7.58 -19.26
N VAL A 2 -7.70 -6.87 -18.46
CA VAL A 2 -6.32 -7.28 -18.17
C VAL A 2 -6.35 -8.31 -17.04
N ASN A 3 -5.90 -9.53 -17.31
CA ASN A 3 -5.75 -10.57 -16.31
C ASN A 3 -4.43 -10.35 -15.58
N MET A 4 -4.48 -10.16 -14.26
CA MET A 4 -3.30 -9.85 -13.42
C MET A 4 -2.17 -10.88 -13.51
N ARG A 5 -2.46 -12.11 -13.95
CA ARG A 5 -1.44 -13.14 -14.22
C ARG A 5 -0.44 -12.76 -15.34
N HIS A 6 -0.82 -11.86 -16.26
CA HIS A 6 0.06 -11.43 -17.35
C HIS A 6 1.09 -10.37 -16.94
N VAL A 7 0.80 -9.57 -15.91
CA VAL A 7 1.71 -8.51 -15.43
C VAL A 7 2.81 -9.12 -14.55
N ALA A 8 2.48 -10.13 -13.74
CA ALA A 8 3.39 -10.75 -12.78
C ALA A 8 4.51 -11.61 -13.39
N ARG A 9 4.43 -12.00 -14.68
CA ARG A 9 5.33 -12.99 -15.29
C ARG A 9 6.63 -12.45 -15.89
N ARG A 10 6.79 -11.12 -16.01
CA ARG A 10 7.90 -10.51 -16.81
C ARG A 10 9.00 -9.82 -16.01
N MET A 11 9.00 -9.95 -14.69
CA MET A 11 10.07 -9.40 -13.85
C MET A 11 10.54 -10.49 -12.91
N SER A 12 11.84 -10.81 -12.89
CA SER A 12 12.47 -11.50 -11.76
C SER A 12 11.99 -10.79 -10.49
N PRO A 13 11.39 -11.50 -9.51
CA PRO A 13 10.51 -10.87 -8.55
C PRO A 13 11.31 -9.83 -7.76
N PRO A 14 11.01 -8.54 -7.89
CA PRO A 14 11.51 -7.58 -6.91
C PRO A 14 11.02 -8.03 -5.54
N LYS A 15 11.89 -8.01 -4.53
CA LYS A 15 11.59 -8.49 -3.16
C LYS A 15 10.31 -7.87 -2.57
N SER A 16 9.94 -6.70 -3.06
CA SER A 16 8.60 -6.10 -3.02
C SER A 16 8.44 -5.18 -4.24
N PHE A 17 7.22 -4.99 -4.74
CA PHE A 17 6.94 -4.04 -5.83
C PHE A 17 5.66 -3.30 -5.56
N THR A 18 5.66 -1.99 -5.75
CA THR A 18 4.46 -1.17 -5.62
C THR A 18 4.25 -0.37 -6.90
N ALA A 19 3.04 -0.43 -7.44
CA ALA A 19 2.63 0.31 -8.63
C ALA A 19 1.30 1.01 -8.40
N VAL A 20 1.19 2.21 -8.95
CA VAL A 20 -0.11 2.87 -9.14
C VAL A 20 -0.75 2.27 -10.38
N MET A 21 -1.95 1.71 -10.21
CA MET A 21 -2.70 1.09 -11.29
C MET A 21 -3.47 2.18 -12.05
N GLU A 22 -2.76 2.99 -12.82
CA GLU A 22 -3.25 4.26 -13.39
C GLU A 22 -4.58 4.20 -14.17
N PRO A 23 -4.92 3.15 -14.94
CA PRO A 23 -6.22 3.08 -15.61
C PRO A 23 -7.33 2.49 -14.71
N LEU A 24 -6.99 1.94 -13.55
CA LEU A 24 -7.93 1.27 -12.66
C LEU A 24 -8.42 2.24 -11.58
N ARG A 25 -9.71 2.11 -11.25
CA ARG A 25 -10.37 2.84 -10.18
C ARG A 25 -11.24 1.87 -9.37
N ASP A 26 -11.42 2.15 -8.09
CA ASP A 26 -12.41 1.42 -7.29
C ASP A 26 -13.85 1.81 -7.68
N VAL A 27 -14.84 1.19 -7.05
CA VAL A 27 -16.26 1.46 -7.31
C VAL A 27 -16.70 2.90 -6.98
N ARG A 28 -15.87 3.67 -6.26
CA ARG A 28 -16.09 5.07 -5.90
C ARG A 28 -15.29 6.03 -6.80
N GLY A 29 -14.57 5.50 -7.79
CA GLY A 29 -13.71 6.28 -8.66
C GLY A 29 -12.36 6.64 -8.04
N ASP A 30 -11.99 6.03 -6.91
CA ASP A 30 -10.72 6.31 -6.23
C ASP A 30 -9.56 5.54 -6.92
N PRO A 31 -8.35 6.11 -7.01
CA PRO A 31 -7.20 5.45 -7.62
C PRO A 31 -6.75 4.20 -6.85
N ILE A 32 -6.29 3.19 -7.57
CA ILE A 32 -5.81 1.93 -6.98
C ILE A 32 -4.28 1.90 -6.98
N VAL A 33 -3.71 1.58 -5.83
CA VAL A 33 -2.29 1.20 -5.68
C VAL A 33 -2.24 -0.30 -5.44
N TRP A 34 -1.37 -1.00 -6.16
CA TRP A 34 -1.12 -2.41 -5.96
C TRP A 34 0.30 -2.61 -5.48
N SER A 35 0.47 -3.37 -4.40
CA SER A 35 1.76 -3.74 -3.84
C SER A 35 1.84 -5.26 -3.69
N MET A 36 2.95 -5.84 -4.15
CA MET A 36 3.34 -7.22 -3.86
C MET A 36 4.26 -7.19 -2.65
N GLY A 37 3.74 -7.65 -1.51
CA GLY A 37 4.43 -7.55 -0.23
C GLY A 37 4.43 -6.14 0.37
N LEU A 38 5.15 -5.98 1.48
CA LEU A 38 5.39 -4.66 2.08
C LEU A 38 6.66 -4.04 1.48
N PRO A 39 6.73 -2.71 1.28
CA PRO A 39 7.92 -2.03 0.80
C PRO A 39 9.16 -2.39 1.60
N THR A 40 10.31 -2.65 0.95
CA THR A 40 11.58 -3.08 1.56
C THR A 40 12.75 -2.29 1.00
N GLY A 41 13.80 -2.09 1.79
CA GLY A 41 15.03 -1.45 1.33
C GLY A 41 15.65 -0.58 2.41
N SER A 42 16.44 0.40 2.00
CA SER A 42 16.88 1.46 2.91
C SER A 42 15.71 2.39 3.27
N VAL A 43 15.86 3.20 4.33
CA VAL A 43 14.88 4.26 4.65
C VAL A 43 14.71 5.21 3.47
N GLU A 44 15.79 5.51 2.75
CA GLU A 44 15.76 6.40 1.60
C GLU A 44 14.97 5.81 0.44
N ASP A 45 15.16 4.52 0.13
CA ASP A 45 14.40 3.84 -0.94
C ASP A 45 12.91 3.84 -0.64
N VAL A 46 12.54 3.45 0.59
CA VAL A 46 11.13 3.44 1.00
C VAL A 46 10.53 4.85 1.00
N THR A 47 11.31 5.87 1.37
CA THR A 47 10.88 7.28 1.30
C THR A 47 10.62 7.70 -0.15
N ARG A 48 11.55 7.40 -1.05
CA ARG A 48 11.46 7.75 -2.48
C ARG A 48 10.25 7.10 -3.12
N ASP A 49 10.03 5.80 -2.86
CA ASP A 49 8.86 5.07 -3.35
C ASP A 49 7.56 5.67 -2.80
N THR A 50 7.53 5.95 -1.49
CA THR A 50 6.37 6.53 -0.82
C THR A 50 6.01 7.89 -1.41
N VAL A 51 6.98 8.80 -1.56
CA VAL A 51 6.76 10.11 -2.18
C VAL A 51 6.29 9.94 -3.62
N TYR A 52 6.99 9.13 -4.43
CA TYR A 52 6.63 8.91 -5.83
C TYR A 52 5.19 8.42 -6.01
N ILE A 53 4.77 7.41 -5.24
CA ILE A 53 3.41 6.86 -5.29
C ILE A 53 2.40 7.96 -4.94
N ASN A 54 2.63 8.72 -3.88
CA ASN A 54 1.69 9.73 -3.42
C ASN A 54 1.58 10.93 -4.37
N GLU A 55 2.70 11.42 -4.91
CA GLU A 55 2.68 12.44 -5.96
C GLU A 55 1.94 11.96 -7.21
N ARG A 56 2.11 10.67 -7.58
CA ARG A 56 1.39 10.10 -8.72
C ARG A 56 -0.12 10.00 -8.45
N LEU A 57 -0.52 9.68 -7.23
CA LEU A 57 -1.93 9.67 -6.82
C LEU A 57 -2.56 11.06 -6.88
N ILE A 58 -1.82 12.10 -6.45
CA ILE A 58 -2.25 13.49 -6.56
C ILE A 58 -2.47 13.85 -8.03
N ALA A 59 -1.53 13.52 -8.91
CA ALA A 59 -1.63 13.80 -10.34
C ALA A 59 -2.82 13.09 -11.03
N LEU A 60 -3.25 11.94 -10.52
CA LEU A 60 -4.40 11.19 -11.03
C LEU A 60 -5.75 11.64 -10.43
N THR A 61 -5.71 12.51 -9.42
CA THR A 61 -6.90 13.03 -8.73
C THR A 61 -7.37 14.31 -9.43
N LYS A 62 -8.69 14.47 -9.59
CA LYS A 62 -9.24 15.67 -10.23
C LYS A 62 -8.95 16.92 -9.39
N VAL A 63 -8.76 18.05 -10.06
CA VAL A 63 -8.60 19.36 -9.40
C VAL A 63 -9.76 19.60 -8.42
N GLY A 64 -9.43 20.00 -7.19
CA GLY A 64 -10.39 20.23 -6.12
C GLY A 64 -10.85 18.98 -5.36
N GLN A 65 -10.36 17.79 -5.72
CA GLN A 65 -10.61 16.55 -4.96
C GLN A 65 -9.40 16.16 -4.11
N VAL A 66 -9.69 15.59 -2.94
CA VAL A 66 -8.67 15.01 -2.06
C VAL A 66 -8.46 13.55 -2.47
N PRO A 67 -7.21 13.09 -2.71
CA PRO A 67 -6.97 11.70 -3.08
C PRO A 67 -7.38 10.75 -1.95
N ARG A 68 -7.97 9.60 -2.29
CA ARG A 68 -8.40 8.57 -1.33
C ARG A 68 -8.06 7.16 -1.85
N PRO A 69 -6.78 6.80 -1.94
CA PRO A 69 -6.38 5.59 -2.64
C PRO A 69 -6.97 4.32 -2.02
N MET A 70 -7.26 3.34 -2.88
CA MET A 70 -7.38 1.95 -2.46
C MET A 70 -6.02 1.28 -2.63
N VAL A 71 -5.40 0.89 -1.53
CA VAL A 71 -4.09 0.23 -1.51
C VAL A 71 -4.33 -1.27 -1.35
N ILE A 72 -3.96 -2.06 -2.34
CA ILE A 72 -4.05 -3.51 -2.27
C ILE A 72 -2.65 -4.05 -2.03
N ILE A 73 -2.49 -4.84 -0.98
CA ILE A 73 -1.23 -5.46 -0.58
C ILE A 73 -1.42 -6.98 -0.68
N ASP A 74 -0.83 -7.55 -1.72
CA ASP A 74 -0.84 -8.99 -1.97
C ASP A 74 0.34 -9.65 -1.24
N VAL A 75 0.04 -10.49 -0.26
CA VAL A 75 1.02 -11.22 0.55
C VAL A 75 0.92 -12.73 0.39
N ARG A 76 0.35 -13.22 -0.72
CA ARG A 76 0.27 -14.67 -1.02
C ARG A 76 1.64 -15.32 -1.25
N SER A 77 2.65 -14.53 -1.57
CA SER A 77 4.08 -14.91 -1.53
C SER A 77 4.64 -14.54 -0.14
N PRO A 78 5.66 -15.23 0.44
CA PRO A 78 6.10 -15.03 1.84
C PRO A 78 6.84 -13.69 2.08
N THR A 79 6.19 -12.59 1.71
CA THR A 79 6.65 -11.21 1.83
C THR A 79 5.96 -10.50 3.00
N PHE A 80 5.06 -11.18 3.73
CA PHE A 80 4.57 -10.65 4.99
C PHE A 80 5.72 -10.63 6.00
N ARG A 81 5.99 -9.44 6.53
CA ARG A 81 7.05 -9.17 7.50
C ARG A 81 6.56 -8.14 8.51
N PRO A 82 7.04 -8.17 9.75
CA PRO A 82 6.80 -7.08 10.68
C PRO A 82 7.32 -5.75 10.09
N PRO A 83 6.68 -4.60 10.41
CA PRO A 83 7.22 -3.30 10.05
C PRO A 83 8.63 -3.13 10.62
N ASP A 84 9.58 -2.80 9.75
CA ASP A 84 10.94 -2.47 10.14
C ASP A 84 11.15 -0.95 10.19
N LYS A 85 12.35 -0.55 10.63
CA LYS A 85 12.75 0.86 10.70
C LYS A 85 12.59 1.59 9.35
N ALA A 86 12.82 0.91 8.24
CA ALA A 86 12.67 1.48 6.91
C ALA A 86 11.19 1.78 6.59
N LEU A 87 10.28 0.82 6.83
CA LEU A 87 8.85 1.01 6.62
C LEU A 87 8.25 2.06 7.55
N VAL A 88 8.68 2.10 8.81
CA VAL A 88 8.21 3.10 9.78
C VAL A 88 8.65 4.50 9.37
N LYS A 89 9.95 4.71 9.17
CA LYS A 89 10.51 6.05 8.89
C LYS A 89 10.25 6.54 7.47
N GLY A 90 10.44 5.68 6.48
CA GLY A 90 10.29 6.04 5.08
C GLY A 90 8.87 5.91 4.55
N GLY A 91 8.05 5.09 5.20
CA GLY A 91 6.65 4.88 4.81
C GLY A 91 5.70 5.65 5.71
N PHE A 92 5.47 5.17 6.93
CA PHE A 92 4.41 5.68 7.78
C PHE A 92 4.62 7.13 8.23
N GLU A 93 5.81 7.49 8.69
CA GLU A 93 6.11 8.87 9.13
C GLU A 93 6.02 9.87 7.96
N VAL A 94 6.51 9.49 6.77
CA VAL A 94 6.41 10.32 5.55
C VAL A 94 4.96 10.53 5.17
N VAL A 95 4.15 9.46 5.13
CA VAL A 95 2.72 9.55 4.83
C VAL A 95 1.99 10.43 5.83
N GLN A 96 2.22 10.22 7.13
CA GLN A 96 1.59 11.02 8.18
C GLN A 96 1.92 12.51 8.07
N ARG A 97 3.18 12.82 7.77
CA ARG A 97 3.68 14.20 7.75
C ARG A 97 3.28 14.97 6.49
N PHE A 98 3.38 14.34 5.33
CA PHE A 98 3.25 15.03 4.03
C PHE A 98 1.96 14.68 3.29
N TYR A 99 1.36 13.53 3.59
CA TYR A 99 0.17 13.02 2.88
C TYR A 99 -0.94 12.62 3.86
N PRO A 100 -1.40 13.53 4.74
CA PRO A 100 -2.39 13.20 5.78
C PRO A 100 -3.73 12.69 5.22
N TRP A 101 -4.04 13.02 3.96
CA TRP A 101 -5.21 12.50 3.25
C TRP A 101 -5.15 11.00 2.99
N TYR A 102 -3.97 10.38 3.02
CA TYR A 102 -3.80 8.94 2.76
C TYR A 102 -4.58 8.08 3.74
N ALA A 103 -4.72 8.52 4.99
CA ALA A 103 -5.51 7.84 6.02
C ALA A 103 -7.01 7.73 5.66
N LYS A 104 -7.52 8.56 4.74
CA LYS A 104 -8.90 8.50 4.22
C LYS A 104 -9.09 7.41 3.16
N GLY A 105 -8.00 6.80 2.67
CA GLY A 105 -8.02 5.68 1.74
C GLY A 105 -8.53 4.39 2.38
N LYS A 106 -8.32 3.25 1.70
CA LYS A 106 -8.55 1.91 2.26
C LYS A 106 -7.36 1.03 1.94
N THR A 107 -7.01 0.14 2.87
CA THR A 107 -5.96 -0.86 2.63
C THR A 107 -6.57 -2.25 2.65
N VAL A 108 -6.33 -3.01 1.60
CA VAL A 108 -6.84 -4.37 1.41
C VAL A 108 -5.66 -5.33 1.38
N PHE A 109 -5.61 -6.25 2.32
CA PHE A 109 -4.63 -7.32 2.37
C PHE A 109 -5.21 -8.59 1.76
N ILE A 110 -4.50 -9.16 0.80
CA ILE A 110 -4.86 -10.43 0.14
C ILE A 110 -3.87 -11.50 0.57
N GLY A 111 -4.37 -12.66 1.01
CA GLY A 111 -3.54 -13.82 1.34
C GLY A 111 -2.90 -13.79 2.72
N VAL A 112 -3.37 -12.96 3.65
CA VAL A 112 -2.91 -12.98 5.05
C VAL A 112 -3.59 -14.15 5.79
N PRO A 113 -2.85 -15.17 6.28
CA PRO A 113 -3.43 -16.23 7.09
C PRO A 113 -4.09 -15.66 8.35
N LYS A 114 -5.28 -16.15 8.72
CA LYS A 114 -6.03 -15.67 9.89
C LYS A 114 -5.20 -15.55 11.18
N PRO A 115 -4.33 -16.53 11.54
CA PRO A 115 -3.49 -16.42 12.74
C PRO A 115 -2.49 -15.24 12.69
N VAL A 116 -2.04 -14.86 11.49
CA VAL A 116 -1.03 -13.82 11.27
C VAL A 116 -1.65 -12.41 11.31
N ARG A 117 -2.98 -12.28 11.15
CA ARG A 117 -3.69 -10.99 11.22
C ARG A 117 -3.47 -10.27 12.54
N ALA A 118 -3.34 -11.01 13.64
CA ALA A 118 -3.07 -10.43 14.95
C ALA A 118 -1.74 -9.65 14.97
N LEU A 119 -0.73 -10.06 14.20
CA LEU A 119 0.57 -9.37 14.13
C LEU A 119 0.48 -7.96 13.54
N PHE A 120 -0.59 -7.64 12.81
CA PHE A 120 -0.82 -6.27 12.35
C PHE A 120 -1.08 -5.31 13.52
N SER A 121 -1.44 -5.78 14.72
CA SER A 121 -1.56 -4.92 15.89
C SER A 121 -0.23 -4.26 16.27
N ILE A 122 0.91 -4.88 15.91
CA ILE A 122 2.26 -4.32 16.11
C ILE A 122 2.42 -3.01 15.31
N ALA A 123 1.69 -2.85 14.21
CA ALA A 123 1.76 -1.66 13.38
C ALA A 123 0.96 -0.46 13.97
N LYS A 124 0.05 -0.70 14.93
CA LYS A 124 -0.83 0.33 15.52
C LYS A 124 -0.09 1.56 16.06
N PRO A 125 1.05 1.44 16.78
CA PRO A 125 1.75 2.60 17.33
C PRO A 125 2.38 3.50 16.25
N PHE A 126 2.52 2.99 15.03
CA PHE A 126 3.27 3.66 13.96
C PHE A 126 2.36 4.28 12.89
N MET A 127 1.04 4.13 12.99
CA MET A 127 0.10 4.66 12.00
C MET A 127 -1.11 5.32 12.66
N PRO A 128 -1.81 6.25 11.98
CA PRO A 128 -3.03 6.83 12.53
C PRO A 128 -4.08 5.75 12.73
N ARG A 129 -4.86 5.85 13.81
CA ARG A 129 -5.95 4.91 14.13
C ARG A 129 -6.89 4.71 12.94
N GLU A 130 -7.26 5.79 12.25
CA GLU A 130 -8.13 5.74 11.08
C GLU A 130 -7.59 4.85 9.95
N MET A 131 -6.27 4.90 9.71
CA MET A 131 -5.63 4.09 8.68
C MET A 131 -5.69 2.60 9.05
N TYR A 132 -5.42 2.28 10.32
CA TYR A 132 -5.47 0.91 10.83
C TYR A 132 -6.88 0.32 10.80
N GLU A 133 -7.89 1.08 11.22
CA GLU A 133 -9.30 0.63 11.23
C GLU A 133 -9.86 0.39 9.83
N ARG A 134 -9.17 0.87 8.79
CA ARG A 134 -9.54 0.69 7.38
C ARG A 134 -8.79 -0.47 6.71
N PHE A 135 -8.08 -1.28 7.49
CA PHE A 135 -7.49 -2.53 7.02
C PHE A 135 -8.59 -3.56 6.80
N ASN A 136 -8.68 -4.06 5.57
CA ASN A 136 -9.58 -5.12 5.18
C ASN A 136 -8.75 -6.34 4.82
N PHE A 137 -9.14 -7.51 5.32
CA PHE A 137 -8.50 -8.77 4.98
C PHE A 137 -9.43 -9.58 4.10
N VAL A 138 -8.95 -9.98 2.94
CA VAL A 138 -9.66 -10.87 2.04
C VAL A 138 -9.07 -12.27 2.21
N ASP A 139 -9.92 -13.19 2.68
CA ASP A 139 -9.64 -14.62 2.68
C ASP A 139 -9.58 -15.12 1.23
N ASP A 140 -8.67 -16.06 0.94
CA ASP A 140 -8.60 -16.82 -0.32
C ASP A 140 -9.28 -18.18 -0.12
#